data_AF-A0A1E7F2I1-F1
#
_entry.id   AF-A0A1E7F2I1-F1
#
_cell.length_a   1.000
_cell.length_b   1.000
_cell.length_c   1.000
_cell.angle_alpha   90.00
_cell.angle_beta   90.00
_cell.angle_gamma   90.00
#
_symmetry.space_group_name_H-M   'P 1'
#
loop_
_entity.id
_entity.type
_entity.pdbx_description
1 polymer ?
#
loop_
_entity_poly.entity_id
_entity_poly.type
_entity_poly.pdbx_seq_one_letter_code
_entity_poly.pdbx_strand_id
1 'polypeptide(L)'
;MKIRTNLFIAEKGGLTFTSFLLLLGFPLLLSGQLLWGGFSIVLALAIGASELFTNESDKLEIRFNILTPEALITELEQLPKIEINDEEKRIEYYVEGLSALGRKYNNSNRSDRKDDKLSLLYQQISYTTIRLYPENDQIVAGSISLLALIAGNKSVRRRFKYQKEDYGLDKPIIVLKKALIRAKKEKDETKEELLAEILRKGCLFLGAACNNDEGGLHLSSIIVSEGGLELILETGNWFRLHEDVSNWVLWAIFTLCYDQIFIKLRLIKAQGIQTICTLIENNRTSLECNRHGIALLFDLLRENQSTEGIEWDPWEVRKIALSSGLHKIVLSAMDEFNDSVDIMMMGQEMLIGTGFRGNIPIHQPI
;
A
#
# COMPACT_ATOMS: atom_id res chain seq x y z
N MET A 1 18.05 10.69 -32.39
CA MET A 1 19.25 10.24 -31.66
C MET A 1 20.23 11.42 -31.55
N LYS A 2 20.12 12.24 -30.50
CA LYS A 2 21.09 13.30 -30.20
C LYS A 2 22.28 12.62 -29.52
N ILE A 3 23.41 12.49 -30.22
CA ILE A 3 24.67 12.04 -29.62
C ILE A 3 25.09 13.14 -28.64
N ARG A 4 25.01 12.88 -27.33
CA ARG A 4 25.53 13.80 -26.31
C ARG A 4 27.05 13.90 -26.51
N THR A 5 27.53 15.09 -26.86
CA THR A 5 28.95 15.41 -27.13
C THR A 5 29.85 15.41 -25.87
N ASN A 6 29.36 14.94 -24.72
CA ASN A 6 30.02 15.06 -23.42
C ASN A 6 31.03 13.93 -23.09
N LEU A 7 31.49 13.15 -24.08
CA LEU A 7 32.41 12.03 -23.81
C LEU A 7 33.82 12.50 -23.36
N PHE A 8 34.19 13.75 -23.65
CA PHE A 8 35.56 14.25 -23.47
C PHE A 8 35.71 15.39 -22.45
N ILE A 9 34.64 16.15 -22.20
CA ILE A 9 34.71 17.38 -21.39
C ILE A 9 33.54 17.35 -20.41
N ALA A 10 33.83 17.36 -19.11
CA ALA A 10 32.84 17.51 -18.04
C ALA A 10 32.20 18.90 -18.11
N GLU A 11 30.99 19.06 -17.56
CA GLU A 11 30.26 20.35 -17.60
C GLU A 11 31.03 21.55 -17.01
N LYS A 12 32.05 21.31 -16.18
CA LYS A 12 32.95 22.34 -15.63
C LYS A 12 34.26 22.54 -16.41
N GLY A 13 34.36 22.00 -17.63
CA GLY A 13 35.54 22.15 -18.50
C GLY A 13 36.73 21.23 -18.16
N GLY A 14 36.58 20.32 -17.19
CA GLY A 14 37.61 19.33 -16.85
C GLY A 14 37.55 18.06 -17.72
N LEU A 15 38.67 17.36 -17.86
CA LEU A 15 38.70 16.02 -18.45
C LEU A 15 37.92 15.04 -17.56
N THR A 16 37.04 14.23 -18.15
CA THR A 16 36.37 13.16 -17.41
C THR A 16 37.38 12.08 -17.04
N PHE A 17 37.13 11.31 -15.98
CA PHE A 17 37.99 10.18 -15.58
C PHE A 17 38.14 9.17 -16.72
N THR A 18 37.06 8.98 -17.47
CA THR A 18 36.96 8.19 -18.70
C THR A 18 37.91 8.70 -19.79
N SER A 19 37.94 10.02 -20.02
CA SER A 19 38.87 10.66 -20.96
C SER A 19 40.33 10.55 -20.50
N PHE A 20 40.57 10.65 -19.19
CA PHE A 20 41.90 10.49 -18.61
C PHE A 20 42.44 9.07 -18.80
N LEU A 21 41.62 8.04 -18.58
CA LEU A 21 42.00 6.65 -18.82
C LEU A 21 42.27 6.35 -20.31
N LEU A 22 41.48 6.93 -21.23
CA LEU A 22 41.74 6.83 -22.66
C LEU A 22 43.06 7.52 -23.06
N LEU A 23 43.34 8.69 -22.48
CA LEU A 23 44.58 9.44 -22.71
C LEU A 23 45.82 8.73 -22.12
N LEU A 24 45.67 7.99 -21.02
CA LEU A 24 46.74 7.17 -20.45
C LEU A 24 46.96 5.86 -21.23
N GLY A 25 45.89 5.24 -21.74
CA GLY A 25 45.98 3.98 -22.47
C GLY A 25 46.77 4.11 -23.78
N PHE A 26 46.67 5.26 -24.46
CA PHE A 26 47.29 5.46 -25.77
C PHE A 26 48.84 5.49 -25.73
N PRO A 27 49.51 6.23 -24.83
CA PRO A 27 50.97 6.14 -24.64
C PRO A 27 51.45 4.73 -24.20
N LEU A 28 50.66 4.01 -23.40
CA LEU A 28 50.99 2.65 -22.98
C LEU A 28 50.97 1.68 -24.17
N LEU A 29 50.02 1.83 -25.10
CA LEU A 29 50.03 1.09 -26.36
C LEU A 29 51.25 1.42 -27.21
N LEU A 30 51.61 2.71 -27.35
CA LEU A 30 52.75 3.16 -28.15
C LEU A 30 54.11 2.72 -27.60
N SER A 31 54.22 2.54 -26.28
CA SER A 31 55.43 2.03 -25.61
C SER A 31 55.54 0.50 -25.59
N GLY A 32 54.65 -0.21 -26.29
CA GLY A 32 54.67 -1.67 -26.41
C GLY A 32 54.02 -2.42 -25.23
N GLN A 33 53.44 -1.71 -24.27
CA GLN A 33 52.72 -2.31 -23.13
C GLN A 33 51.26 -2.63 -23.50
N LEU A 34 51.08 -3.49 -24.50
CA LEU A 34 49.78 -3.79 -25.12
C LEU A 34 48.71 -4.24 -24.12
N LEU A 35 49.07 -5.05 -23.12
CA LEU A 35 48.14 -5.52 -22.08
C LEU A 35 47.60 -4.37 -21.21
N TRP A 36 48.48 -3.49 -20.74
CA TRP A 36 48.10 -2.38 -19.86
C TRP A 36 47.36 -1.28 -20.62
N GLY A 37 47.78 -0.97 -21.85
CA GLY A 37 47.08 -0.04 -22.73
C GLY A 37 45.70 -0.55 -23.14
N GLY A 38 45.59 -1.84 -23.50
CA GLY A 38 44.31 -2.47 -23.81
C GLY A 38 43.36 -2.50 -22.61
N PHE A 39 43.86 -2.88 -21.43
CA PHE A 39 43.07 -2.89 -20.19
C PHE A 39 42.54 -1.51 -19.83
N SER A 40 43.36 -0.46 -19.91
CA SER A 40 42.94 0.91 -19.59
C SER A 40 41.89 1.45 -20.55
N ILE A 41 41.96 1.11 -21.85
CA ILE A 41 40.92 1.47 -22.83
C ILE A 41 39.62 0.70 -22.58
N VAL A 42 39.69 -0.61 -22.34
CA VAL A 42 38.48 -1.42 -22.04
C VAL A 42 37.82 -0.95 -20.75
N LEU A 43 38.61 -0.64 -19.72
CA LEU A 43 38.12 -0.08 -18.46
C LEU A 43 37.47 1.30 -18.67
N ALA A 44 38.09 2.17 -19.47
CA ALA A 44 37.50 3.46 -19.81
C ALA A 44 36.16 3.30 -20.56
N LEU A 45 36.09 2.39 -21.53
CA LEU A 45 34.86 2.10 -22.26
C LEU A 45 33.79 1.47 -21.36
N ALA A 46 34.17 0.60 -20.42
CA ALA A 46 33.25 0.02 -19.45
C ALA A 46 32.70 1.06 -18.47
N ILE A 47 33.54 1.96 -17.97
CA ILE A 47 33.13 3.08 -17.11
C ILE A 47 32.25 4.06 -17.89
N GLY A 48 32.65 4.42 -19.12
CA GLY A 48 31.89 5.33 -19.98
C GLY A 48 30.54 4.74 -20.39
N ALA A 49 30.49 3.45 -20.68
CA ALA A 49 29.23 2.73 -20.90
C ALA A 49 28.38 2.78 -19.62
N SER A 50 28.95 2.45 -18.45
CA SER A 50 28.24 2.52 -17.16
C SER A 50 27.70 3.94 -16.87
N GLU A 51 28.46 4.99 -17.17
CA GLU A 51 28.01 6.39 -17.03
C GLU A 51 26.94 6.78 -18.05
N LEU A 52 26.96 6.20 -19.26
CA LEU A 52 25.91 6.38 -20.26
C LEU A 52 24.62 5.61 -19.93
N PHE A 53 24.74 4.50 -19.20
CA PHE A 53 23.64 3.61 -18.85
C PHE A 53 23.06 3.85 -17.46
N THR A 54 23.73 4.61 -16.58
CA THR A 54 23.18 4.97 -15.26
C THR A 54 22.37 6.25 -15.36
N ASN A 55 21.04 6.08 -15.37
CA ASN A 55 20.09 7.20 -15.29
C ASN A 55 20.30 7.96 -13.95
N GLU A 56 19.87 9.23 -13.84
CA GLU A 56 19.96 9.96 -12.56
C GLU A 56 19.20 9.21 -11.45
N SER A 57 18.05 8.63 -11.79
CA SER A 57 17.28 7.71 -10.94
C SER A 57 18.14 6.56 -10.39
N ASP A 58 18.98 5.90 -11.20
CA ASP A 58 19.82 4.79 -10.75
C ASP A 58 20.88 5.27 -9.76
N LYS A 59 21.43 6.47 -9.97
CA LYS A 59 22.41 7.08 -9.07
C LYS A 59 21.78 7.41 -7.72
N LEU A 60 20.54 7.91 -7.71
CA LEU A 60 19.77 8.15 -6.49
C LEU A 60 19.47 6.85 -5.76
N GLU A 61 19.02 5.83 -6.48
CA GLU A 61 18.73 4.53 -5.90
C GLU A 61 19.96 3.92 -5.22
N ILE A 62 21.12 3.90 -5.90
CA ILE A 62 22.38 3.41 -5.34
C ILE A 62 22.73 4.20 -4.08
N ARG A 63 22.64 5.53 -4.14
CA ARG A 63 22.95 6.41 -3.00
C ARG A 63 22.05 6.11 -1.82
N PHE A 64 20.74 6.05 -2.01
CA PHE A 64 19.78 5.77 -0.94
C PHE A 64 19.90 4.35 -0.40
N ASN A 65 20.30 3.38 -1.21
CA ASN A 65 20.57 2.03 -0.75
C ASN A 65 21.77 1.98 0.21
N ILE A 66 22.78 2.84 0.05
CA ILE A 66 23.96 2.91 0.93
C ILE A 66 23.67 3.64 2.25
N LEU A 67 22.79 4.64 2.26
CA LEU A 67 22.48 5.41 3.47
C LEU A 67 21.78 4.59 4.57
N THR A 68 22.01 4.93 5.83
CA THR A 68 21.16 4.39 6.91
C THR A 68 19.75 5.00 6.82
N PRO A 69 18.72 4.35 7.36
CA PRO A 69 17.37 4.91 7.40
C PRO A 69 17.30 6.33 7.99
N GLU A 70 18.03 6.60 9.07
CA GLU A 70 18.05 7.90 9.75
C GLU A 70 18.72 8.99 8.90
N ALA A 71 19.83 8.64 8.24
CA ALA A 71 20.53 9.55 7.34
C ALA A 71 19.64 9.90 6.14
N LEU A 72 18.96 8.91 5.57
CA LEU A 72 18.02 9.12 4.46
C LEU A 72 16.85 10.02 4.88
N ILE A 73 16.24 9.79 6.05
CA ILE A 73 15.16 10.66 6.56
C ILE A 73 15.66 12.09 6.75
N THR A 74 16.82 12.26 7.38
CA THR A 74 17.42 13.58 7.60
C THR A 74 17.62 14.33 6.28
N GLU A 75 18.06 13.62 5.25
CA GLU A 75 18.21 14.19 3.91
C GLU A 75 16.86 14.60 3.31
N LEU A 76 15.85 13.73 3.36
CA LEU A 76 14.51 14.02 2.84
C LEU A 76 13.81 15.18 3.59
N GLU A 77 14.08 15.36 4.88
CA GLU A 77 13.58 16.48 5.69
C GLU A 77 14.25 17.82 5.37
N GLN A 78 15.46 17.79 4.80
CA GLN A 78 16.18 18.99 4.39
C GLN A 78 15.81 19.44 2.98
N LEU A 79 15.29 18.56 2.13
CA LEU A 79 14.90 18.89 0.75
C LEU A 79 14.00 20.13 0.59
N PRO A 80 13.00 20.41 1.47
CA PRO A 80 12.18 21.61 1.36
C PRO A 80 12.96 22.90 1.66
N LYS A 81 14.06 22.81 2.42
CA LYS A 81 14.89 23.93 2.83
C LYS A 81 16.00 24.24 1.83
N ILE A 82 16.36 23.26 1.02
CA ILE A 82 17.33 23.45 -0.05
C ILE A 82 16.61 24.17 -1.19
N GLU A 83 17.16 25.30 -1.63
CA GLU A 83 16.80 25.99 -2.87
C GLU A 83 17.19 25.12 -4.07
N ILE A 84 16.52 23.98 -4.21
CA ILE A 84 16.50 23.22 -5.43
C ILE A 84 15.55 24.01 -6.34
N ASN A 85 16.10 24.66 -7.36
CA ASN A 85 15.32 25.42 -8.35
C ASN A 85 14.38 24.54 -9.20
N ASP A 86 14.41 23.22 -8.98
CA ASP A 86 13.71 22.20 -9.74
C ASP A 86 12.82 21.35 -8.83
N GLU A 87 11.52 21.58 -8.90
CA GLU A 87 10.50 20.84 -8.16
C GLU A 87 10.42 19.37 -8.61
N GLU A 88 10.62 19.10 -9.91
CA GLU A 88 10.59 17.74 -10.45
C GLU A 88 11.71 16.89 -9.86
N LYS A 89 12.91 17.47 -9.76
CA LYS A 89 14.04 16.81 -9.09
C LYS A 89 13.76 16.54 -7.61
N ARG A 90 13.07 17.45 -6.92
CA ARG A 90 12.70 17.22 -5.51
C ARG A 90 11.69 16.07 -5.38
N ILE A 91 10.74 15.99 -6.29
CA ILE A 91 9.76 14.89 -6.35
C ILE A 91 10.48 13.56 -6.57
N GLU A 92 11.39 13.48 -7.54
CA GLU A 92 12.19 12.28 -7.82
C GLU A 92 12.94 11.80 -6.57
N TYR A 93 13.59 12.70 -5.84
CA TYR A 93 14.26 12.38 -4.58
C TYR A 93 13.30 11.82 -3.52
N TYR A 94 12.08 12.38 -3.40
CA TYR A 94 11.10 11.85 -2.46
C TYR A 94 10.60 10.47 -2.87
N VAL A 95 10.31 10.25 -4.14
CA VAL A 95 9.83 8.96 -4.65
C VAL A 95 10.86 7.86 -4.40
N GLU A 96 12.10 8.09 -4.82
CA GLU A 96 13.20 7.14 -4.62
C GLU A 96 13.52 6.93 -3.13
N GLY A 97 13.48 8.02 -2.33
CA GLY A 97 13.75 7.97 -0.91
C GLY A 97 12.71 7.17 -0.14
N LEU A 98 11.42 7.39 -0.40
CA LEU A 98 10.32 6.64 0.22
C LEU A 98 10.38 5.16 -0.15
N SER A 99 10.66 4.85 -1.41
CA SER A 99 10.86 3.47 -1.89
C SER A 99 12.01 2.78 -1.15
N ALA A 100 13.16 3.43 -1.06
CA ALA A 100 14.32 2.92 -0.34
C ALA A 100 14.05 2.70 1.16
N LEU A 101 13.32 3.60 1.82
CA LEU A 101 12.90 3.43 3.21
C LEU A 101 11.99 2.20 3.39
N GLY A 102 11.03 1.98 2.49
CA GLY A 102 10.18 0.79 2.50
C GLY A 102 10.98 -0.51 2.40
N ARG A 103 11.96 -0.57 1.47
CA ARG A 103 12.87 -1.73 1.33
C ARG A 103 13.71 -1.95 2.59
N LYS A 104 14.24 -0.88 3.18
CA LYS A 104 15.04 -0.95 4.42
C LYS A 104 14.22 -1.45 5.60
N TYR A 105 12.96 -1.02 5.73
CA TYR A 105 12.06 -1.53 6.77
C TYR A 105 11.91 -3.05 6.68
N ASN A 106 11.60 -3.56 5.49
CA ASN A 106 11.36 -4.98 5.26
C ASN A 106 12.60 -5.82 5.55
N ASN A 107 13.79 -5.32 5.23
CA ASN A 107 15.05 -6.00 5.54
C ASN A 107 15.36 -6.00 7.05
N SER A 108 14.97 -4.96 7.78
CA SER A 108 15.17 -4.86 9.24
C SER A 108 14.22 -5.73 10.06
N ASN A 109 13.08 -6.12 9.50
CA ASN A 109 12.06 -6.95 10.17
C ASN A 109 12.51 -8.39 10.49
N ARG A 110 13.76 -8.77 10.19
CA ARG A 110 14.35 -10.06 10.60
C ARG A 110 14.85 -10.08 12.05
N SER A 111 14.91 -8.93 12.74
CA SER A 111 15.21 -8.88 14.18
C SER A 111 13.94 -8.56 14.97
N ASP A 112 13.61 -9.37 15.99
CA ASP A 112 12.36 -9.34 16.79
C ASP A 112 12.05 -8.02 17.54
N ARG A 113 12.85 -6.97 17.38
CA ARG A 113 12.59 -5.64 17.95
C ARG A 113 12.45 -4.62 16.84
N LYS A 114 11.19 -4.34 16.46
CA LYS A 114 10.86 -3.15 15.67
C LYS A 114 11.26 -1.92 16.48
N ASP A 115 12.20 -1.14 15.96
CA ASP A 115 12.60 0.11 16.59
C ASP A 115 11.45 1.13 16.50
N ASP A 116 10.86 1.42 17.66
CA ASP A 116 9.80 2.41 17.83
C ASP A 116 10.25 3.79 17.34
N LYS A 117 11.51 4.17 17.59
CA LYS A 117 12.04 5.47 17.18
C LYS A 117 12.07 5.57 15.67
N LEU A 118 12.56 4.53 14.99
CA LEU A 118 12.62 4.50 13.53
C LEU A 118 11.22 4.52 12.91
N SER A 119 10.27 3.76 13.48
CA SER A 119 8.88 3.73 13.01
C SER A 119 8.21 5.12 13.11
N LEU A 120 8.49 5.87 14.19
CA LEU A 120 7.99 7.24 14.34
C LEU A 120 8.61 8.22 13.35
N LEU A 121 9.88 8.04 12.97
CA LEU A 121 10.52 8.84 11.92
C LEU A 121 9.92 8.53 10.54
N TYR A 122 9.61 7.26 10.25
CA TYR A 122 8.93 6.85 9.01
C TYR A 122 7.52 7.46 8.91
N GLN A 123 6.80 7.49 10.03
CA GLN A 123 5.52 8.20 10.11
C GLN A 123 5.71 9.70 9.82
N GLN A 124 6.73 10.32 10.43
CA GLN A 124 7.00 11.74 10.25
C GLN A 124 7.28 12.11 8.79
N ILE A 125 8.15 11.38 8.11
CA ILE A 125 8.46 11.68 6.71
C ILE A 125 7.26 11.44 5.80
N SER A 126 6.44 10.41 6.06
CA SER A 126 5.21 10.14 5.30
C SER A 126 4.20 11.29 5.43
N TYR A 127 3.98 11.80 6.65
CA TYR A 127 3.07 12.92 6.87
C TYR A 127 3.61 14.24 6.31
N THR A 128 4.92 14.46 6.36
CA THR A 128 5.55 15.65 5.77
C THR A 128 5.40 15.65 4.25
N THR A 129 5.72 14.53 3.59
CA THR A 129 5.64 14.40 2.14
C THR A 129 4.21 14.47 1.60
N ILE A 130 3.24 13.83 2.28
CA ILE A 130 1.81 13.94 1.91
C ILE A 130 1.31 15.39 2.05
N ARG A 131 1.78 16.15 3.06
CA ARG A 131 1.42 17.56 3.22
C ARG A 131 2.01 18.45 2.14
N LEU A 132 3.25 18.18 1.74
CA LEU A 132 3.95 18.95 0.70
C LEU A 132 3.41 18.66 -0.70
N TYR A 133 3.11 17.38 -0.99
CA TYR A 133 2.73 16.92 -2.33
C TYR A 133 1.45 16.06 -2.32
N PRO A 134 0.30 16.58 -1.86
CA PRO A 134 -0.94 15.82 -1.72
C PRO A 134 -1.56 15.38 -3.06
N GLU A 135 -1.09 15.95 -4.18
CA GLU A 135 -1.60 15.69 -5.53
C GLU A 135 -0.61 14.89 -6.39
N ASN A 136 0.60 14.63 -5.89
CA ASN A 136 1.55 13.78 -6.60
C ASN A 136 1.31 12.31 -6.25
N ASP A 137 0.79 11.55 -7.20
CA ASP A 137 0.37 10.17 -6.99
C ASP A 137 1.53 9.23 -6.59
N GLN A 138 2.74 9.43 -7.10
CA GLN A 138 3.90 8.61 -6.74
C GLN A 138 4.33 8.85 -5.29
N ILE A 139 4.39 10.12 -4.85
CA ILE A 139 4.69 10.47 -3.46
C ILE A 139 3.59 9.95 -2.53
N VAL A 140 2.32 10.16 -2.87
CA VAL A 140 1.20 9.66 -2.08
C VAL A 140 1.27 8.13 -1.96
N ALA A 141 1.51 7.42 -3.07
CA ALA A 141 1.67 5.96 -3.06
C ALA A 141 2.81 5.53 -2.13
N GLY A 142 3.99 6.16 -2.23
CA GLY A 142 5.15 5.87 -1.40
C GLY A 142 4.88 6.11 0.09
N SER A 143 4.27 7.25 0.43
CA SER A 143 3.99 7.62 1.82
C SER A 143 2.90 6.76 2.45
N ILE A 144 1.82 6.44 1.72
CA ILE A 144 0.79 5.51 2.22
C ILE A 144 1.36 4.10 2.39
N SER A 145 2.24 3.65 1.48
CA SER A 145 2.94 2.36 1.64
C SER A 145 3.75 2.31 2.92
N LEU A 146 4.52 3.37 3.19
CA LEU A 146 5.36 3.44 4.38
C LEU A 146 4.49 3.47 5.65
N LEU A 147 3.37 4.21 5.64
CA LEU A 147 2.39 4.21 6.72
C LEU A 147 1.78 2.81 6.95
N ALA A 148 1.42 2.09 5.90
CA ALA A 148 0.91 0.72 6.01
C ALA A 148 1.93 -0.22 6.69
N LEU A 149 3.21 -0.14 6.30
CA LEU A 149 4.27 -0.98 6.87
C LEU A 149 4.44 -0.79 8.38
N ILE A 150 4.34 0.46 8.85
CA ILE A 150 4.53 0.81 10.25
C ILE A 150 3.23 0.84 11.07
N ALA A 151 2.07 0.65 10.44
CA ALA A 151 0.76 0.80 11.08
C ALA A 151 0.56 -0.16 12.26
N GLY A 152 1.25 -1.31 12.25
CA GLY A 152 1.26 -2.27 13.36
C GLY A 152 2.07 -1.85 14.60
N ASN A 153 2.89 -0.80 14.50
CA ASN A 153 3.73 -0.37 15.61
C ASN A 153 2.91 0.38 16.69
N LYS A 154 3.05 -0.03 17.96
CA LYS A 154 2.30 0.52 19.09
C LYS A 154 2.54 2.02 19.30
N SER A 155 3.77 2.49 19.15
CA SER A 155 4.14 3.89 19.30
C SER A 155 3.56 4.76 18.17
N VAL A 156 3.57 4.26 16.94
CA VAL A 156 2.91 4.90 15.78
C VAL A 156 1.41 5.05 16.01
N ARG A 157 0.74 3.98 16.49
CA ARG A 157 -0.69 3.99 16.82
C ARG A 157 -1.07 4.96 17.92
N ARG A 158 -0.25 5.04 18.97
CA ARG A 158 -0.41 6.05 20.03
C ARG A 158 -0.32 7.46 19.46
N ARG A 159 0.60 7.70 18.52
CA ARG A 159 0.76 9.00 17.87
C ARG A 159 -0.48 9.41 17.06
N PHE A 160 -1.12 8.46 16.35
CA PHE A 160 -2.38 8.72 15.64
C PHE A 160 -3.48 9.31 16.55
N LYS A 161 -3.59 8.80 17.79
CA LYS A 161 -4.59 9.24 18.76
C LYS A 161 -4.19 10.51 19.51
N TYR A 162 -2.99 10.52 20.09
CA TYR A 162 -2.59 11.55 21.05
C TYR A 162 -1.92 12.77 20.41
N GLN A 163 -1.45 12.67 19.17
CA GLN A 163 -0.90 13.79 18.40
C GLN A 163 -1.73 14.02 17.13
N LYS A 164 -3.07 14.05 17.28
CA LYS A 164 -4.02 14.15 16.16
C LYS A 164 -3.77 15.37 15.25
N GLU A 165 -3.36 16.50 15.82
CA GLU A 165 -3.14 17.74 15.05
C GLU A 165 -2.09 17.56 13.95
N ASP A 166 -0.99 16.88 14.26
CA ASP A 166 0.09 16.64 13.30
C ASP A 166 -0.06 15.29 12.57
N TYR A 167 -0.47 14.26 13.31
CA TYR A 167 -0.42 12.86 12.89
C TYR A 167 -1.79 12.18 12.88
N GLY A 168 -2.89 12.92 12.91
CA GLY A 168 -4.22 12.35 12.84
C GLY A 168 -4.48 11.54 11.56
N LEU A 169 -5.39 10.58 11.65
CA LEU A 169 -5.79 9.71 10.52
C LEU A 169 -6.64 10.47 9.48
N ASP A 170 -7.16 11.65 9.81
CA ASP A 170 -7.87 12.56 8.91
C ASP A 170 -7.02 12.91 7.68
N LYS A 171 -5.71 13.14 7.86
CA LYS A 171 -4.81 13.58 6.78
C LYS A 171 -4.66 12.54 5.66
N PRO A 172 -4.23 11.29 5.94
CA PRO A 172 -4.17 10.27 4.90
C PRO A 172 -5.56 9.96 4.30
N ILE A 173 -6.64 9.98 5.11
CA ILE A 173 -8.01 9.76 4.59
C ILE A 173 -8.41 10.85 3.58
N ILE A 174 -8.12 12.12 3.85
CA ILE A 174 -8.41 13.23 2.92
C ILE A 174 -7.67 13.05 1.60
N VAL A 175 -6.40 12.64 1.63
CA VAL A 175 -5.61 12.46 0.41
C VAL A 175 -6.09 11.24 -0.38
N LEU A 176 -6.46 10.14 0.28
CA LEU A 176 -7.08 8.99 -0.39
C LEU A 176 -8.44 9.35 -1.00
N LYS A 177 -9.27 10.16 -0.33
CA LYS A 177 -10.52 10.70 -0.91
C LYS A 177 -10.25 11.50 -2.18
N LYS A 178 -9.21 12.35 -2.18
CA LYS A 178 -8.78 13.09 -3.39
C LYS A 178 -8.31 12.15 -4.50
N ALA A 179 -7.53 11.11 -4.17
CA ALA A 179 -7.10 10.10 -5.13
C ALA A 179 -8.30 9.36 -5.77
N LEU A 180 -9.31 8.98 -4.99
CA LEU A 180 -10.53 8.36 -5.52
C LEU A 180 -11.32 9.32 -6.43
N ILE A 181 -11.39 10.62 -6.09
CA ILE A 181 -12.02 11.62 -6.96
C ILE A 181 -11.27 11.76 -8.29
N ARG A 182 -9.92 11.69 -8.27
CA ARG A 182 -9.10 11.68 -9.50
C ARG A 182 -9.37 10.41 -10.31
N ALA A 183 -9.39 9.24 -9.67
CA ALA A 183 -9.66 7.96 -10.33
C ALA A 183 -10.97 7.97 -11.10
N LYS A 184 -12.03 8.50 -10.48
CA LYS A 184 -13.37 8.64 -11.09
C LYS A 184 -13.41 9.55 -12.34
N LYS A 185 -12.38 10.37 -12.56
CA LYS A 185 -12.27 11.31 -13.69
C LYS A 185 -11.18 10.91 -14.69
N GLU A 186 -10.35 9.94 -14.33
CA GLU A 186 -9.21 9.53 -15.14
C GLU A 186 -9.69 8.73 -16.36
N LYS A 187 -9.01 8.93 -17.49
CA LYS A 187 -9.27 8.23 -18.75
C LYS A 187 -8.06 7.44 -19.22
N ASP A 188 -6.88 7.76 -18.69
CA ASP A 188 -5.64 7.05 -18.93
C ASP A 188 -5.57 5.82 -18.02
N GLU A 189 -5.56 4.63 -18.63
CA GLU A 189 -5.55 3.35 -17.92
C GLU A 189 -4.35 3.21 -16.98
N THR A 190 -3.16 3.64 -17.41
CA THR A 190 -1.94 3.56 -16.57
C THR A 190 -2.03 4.46 -15.34
N LYS A 191 -2.69 5.63 -15.47
CA LYS A 191 -2.94 6.50 -14.31
C LYS A 191 -4.04 5.95 -13.41
N GLU A 192 -5.07 5.35 -14.00
CA GLU A 192 -6.12 4.68 -13.22
C GLU A 192 -5.54 3.52 -12.40
N GLU A 193 -4.65 2.70 -12.97
CA GLU A 193 -3.93 1.64 -12.27
C GLU A 193 -3.09 2.18 -11.10
N LEU A 194 -2.37 3.29 -11.29
CA LEU A 194 -1.62 3.93 -10.20
C LEU A 194 -2.55 4.40 -9.08
N LEU A 195 -3.71 4.96 -9.42
CA LEU A 195 -4.71 5.40 -8.44
C LEU A 195 -5.37 4.21 -7.73
N ALA A 196 -5.62 3.11 -8.43
CA ALA A 196 -6.07 1.84 -7.85
C ALA A 196 -5.05 1.34 -6.83
N GLU A 197 -3.76 1.37 -7.15
CA GLU A 197 -2.67 0.96 -6.27
C GLU A 197 -2.56 1.85 -5.01
N ILE A 198 -2.73 3.17 -5.15
CA ILE A 198 -2.82 4.09 -4.00
C ILE A 198 -3.95 3.70 -3.06
N LEU A 199 -5.14 3.43 -3.61
CA LEU A 199 -6.33 3.13 -2.83
C LEU A 199 -6.28 1.72 -2.21
N ARG A 200 -5.69 0.75 -2.91
CA ARG A 200 -5.34 -0.56 -2.36
C ARG A 200 -4.45 -0.43 -1.13
N LYS A 201 -3.35 0.32 -1.25
CA LYS A 201 -2.43 0.63 -0.15
C LYS A 201 -3.12 1.40 0.96
N GLY A 202 -4.04 2.29 0.61
CA GLY A 202 -4.87 3.02 1.57
C GLY A 202 -5.76 2.09 2.40
N CYS A 203 -6.42 1.12 1.77
CA CYS A 203 -7.23 0.13 2.48
C CYS A 203 -6.37 -0.75 3.40
N LEU A 204 -5.23 -1.23 2.90
CA LEU A 204 -4.24 -1.94 3.72
C LEU A 204 -3.79 -1.09 4.93
N PHE A 205 -3.46 0.18 4.72
CA PHE A 205 -3.06 1.08 5.79
C PHE A 205 -4.16 1.23 6.86
N LEU A 206 -5.39 1.52 6.43
CA LEU A 206 -6.51 1.75 7.36
C LEU A 206 -6.85 0.49 8.16
N GLY A 207 -6.89 -0.69 7.51
CA GLY A 207 -7.06 -1.96 8.22
C GLY A 207 -5.88 -2.27 9.16
N ALA A 208 -4.65 -2.05 8.73
CA ALA A 208 -3.47 -2.31 9.55
C ALA A 208 -3.36 -1.38 10.76
N ALA A 209 -3.89 -0.16 10.66
CA ALA A 209 -3.91 0.79 11.76
C ALA A 209 -4.85 0.35 12.90
N CYS A 210 -5.94 -0.35 12.59
CA CYS A 210 -6.89 -0.86 13.59
C CYS A 210 -6.68 -2.32 14.00
N ASN A 211 -5.89 -3.11 13.27
CA ASN A 211 -5.66 -4.51 13.57
C ASN A 211 -5.08 -4.72 14.98
N ASN A 212 -5.72 -5.47 15.88
CA ASN A 212 -5.29 -5.61 17.28
C ASN A 212 -5.26 -4.26 18.01
N ASP A 213 -6.43 -3.64 18.24
CA ASP A 213 -6.57 -2.44 19.08
C ASP A 213 -6.33 -2.74 20.58
N GLU A 214 -5.14 -3.28 20.87
CA GLU A 214 -4.67 -3.57 22.20
C GLU A 214 -4.45 -2.26 22.97
N GLY A 215 -5.25 -2.06 24.02
CA GLY A 215 -5.10 -0.93 24.93
C GLY A 215 -6.07 0.23 24.73
N GLY A 216 -7.22 -0.01 24.06
CA GLY A 216 -8.33 0.95 24.05
C GLY A 216 -8.00 2.25 23.30
N LEU A 217 -7.24 2.16 22.21
CA LEU A 217 -6.99 3.34 21.38
C LEU A 217 -8.27 3.71 20.61
N HIS A 218 -9.14 2.76 20.32
CA HIS A 218 -10.37 2.94 19.55
C HIS A 218 -10.09 3.54 18.17
N LEU A 219 -9.01 3.09 17.52
CA LEU A 219 -8.59 3.63 16.22
C LEU A 219 -9.63 3.35 15.13
N SER A 220 -10.34 2.22 15.18
CA SER A 220 -11.46 1.93 14.27
C SER A 220 -12.54 2.99 14.35
N SER A 221 -12.87 3.45 15.57
CA SER A 221 -13.86 4.51 15.77
C SER A 221 -13.37 5.85 15.21
N ILE A 222 -12.08 6.16 15.34
CA ILE A 222 -11.48 7.37 14.77
C ILE A 222 -11.56 7.30 13.23
N ILE A 223 -11.11 6.22 12.61
CA ILE A 223 -11.17 6.03 11.14
C ILE A 223 -12.60 6.22 10.64
N VAL A 224 -13.58 5.62 11.32
CA VAL A 224 -14.99 5.73 10.97
C VAL A 224 -15.51 7.17 11.15
N SER A 225 -15.11 7.87 12.21
CA SER A 225 -15.51 9.27 12.45
C SER A 225 -14.97 10.24 11.39
N GLU A 226 -13.77 9.98 10.85
CA GLU A 226 -13.14 10.78 9.79
C GLU A 226 -13.63 10.37 8.37
N GLY A 227 -14.60 9.45 8.30
CA GLY A 227 -15.22 8.98 7.06
C GLY A 227 -14.36 8.01 6.25
N GLY A 228 -13.53 7.21 6.94
CA GLY A 228 -12.71 6.16 6.32
C GLY A 228 -13.53 4.95 5.85
N LEU A 229 -14.64 4.62 6.52
CA LEU A 229 -15.52 3.52 6.10
C LEU A 229 -16.17 3.82 4.75
N GLU A 230 -16.71 5.03 4.58
CA GLU A 230 -17.32 5.47 3.33
C GLU A 230 -16.29 5.47 2.19
N LEU A 231 -15.06 5.93 2.46
CA LEU A 231 -13.96 5.86 1.51
C LEU A 231 -13.66 4.41 1.08
N ILE A 232 -13.58 3.47 2.02
CA ILE A 232 -13.32 2.05 1.72
C ILE A 232 -14.44 1.45 0.87
N LEU A 233 -15.71 1.71 1.22
CA LEU A 233 -16.86 1.23 0.46
C LEU A 233 -16.94 1.83 -0.94
N GLU A 234 -16.71 3.13 -1.09
CA GLU A 234 -16.69 3.78 -2.41
C GLU A 234 -15.52 3.27 -3.27
N THR A 235 -14.37 3.00 -2.66
CA THR A 235 -13.21 2.41 -3.34
C THR A 235 -13.57 1.03 -3.89
N GLY A 236 -14.17 0.16 -3.05
CA GLY A 236 -14.63 -1.16 -3.48
C GLY A 236 -15.65 -1.08 -4.61
N ASN A 237 -16.63 -0.18 -4.53
CA ASN A 237 -17.64 -0.04 -5.57
C ASN A 237 -17.07 0.46 -6.91
N TRP A 238 -16.10 1.38 -6.87
CA TRP A 238 -15.43 1.88 -8.07
C TRP A 238 -14.55 0.79 -8.70
N PHE A 239 -13.61 0.24 -7.94
CA PHE A 239 -12.64 -0.76 -8.38
C PHE A 239 -13.13 -2.21 -8.19
N ARG A 240 -14.44 -2.45 -8.33
CA ARG A 240 -15.06 -3.75 -8.02
C ARG A 240 -14.57 -4.93 -8.87
N LEU A 241 -13.96 -4.65 -10.02
CA LEU A 241 -13.36 -5.64 -10.92
C LEU A 241 -11.84 -5.78 -10.72
N HIS A 242 -11.25 -4.95 -9.86
CA HIS A 242 -9.84 -5.04 -9.54
C HIS A 242 -9.67 -5.95 -8.31
N GLU A 243 -9.19 -7.17 -8.55
CA GLU A 243 -9.08 -8.21 -7.53
C GLU A 243 -8.29 -7.74 -6.30
N ASP A 244 -7.10 -7.19 -6.52
CA ASP A 244 -6.25 -6.74 -5.42
C ASP A 244 -6.90 -5.63 -4.58
N VAL A 245 -7.55 -4.64 -5.21
CA VAL A 245 -8.26 -3.59 -4.48
C VAL A 245 -9.41 -4.19 -3.67
N SER A 246 -10.19 -5.08 -4.28
CA SER A 246 -11.34 -5.75 -3.66
C SER A 246 -10.93 -6.57 -2.44
N ASN A 247 -9.82 -7.31 -2.54
CA ASN A 247 -9.24 -8.07 -1.44
C ASN A 247 -8.93 -7.17 -0.23
N TRP A 248 -8.17 -6.09 -0.47
CA TRP A 248 -7.77 -5.17 0.61
C TRP A 248 -8.93 -4.34 1.16
N VAL A 249 -9.94 -4.04 0.35
CA VAL A 249 -11.21 -3.44 0.80
C VAL A 249 -11.92 -4.38 1.78
N LEU A 250 -12.12 -5.65 1.39
CA LEU A 250 -12.79 -6.63 2.24
C LEU A 250 -12.05 -6.85 3.56
N TRP A 251 -10.72 -6.97 3.51
CA TRP A 251 -9.87 -7.10 4.69
C TRP A 251 -9.95 -5.88 5.61
N ALA A 252 -9.92 -4.67 5.05
CA ALA A 252 -10.02 -3.43 5.82
C ALA A 252 -11.39 -3.30 6.51
N ILE A 253 -12.48 -3.64 5.82
CA ILE A 253 -13.83 -3.67 6.42
C ILE A 253 -13.88 -4.69 7.54
N PHE A 254 -13.35 -5.91 7.32
CA PHE A 254 -13.28 -6.94 8.34
C PHE A 254 -12.58 -6.46 9.60
N THR A 255 -11.38 -5.88 9.46
CA THR A 255 -10.61 -5.43 10.62
C THR A 255 -11.27 -4.25 11.34
N LEU A 256 -11.93 -3.34 10.62
CA LEU A 256 -12.69 -2.25 11.24
C LEU A 256 -13.91 -2.76 12.01
N CYS A 257 -14.57 -3.79 11.51
CA CYS A 257 -15.82 -4.30 12.07
C CYS A 257 -15.64 -5.37 13.15
N TYR A 258 -14.50 -6.07 13.16
CA TYR A 258 -14.24 -7.19 14.05
C TYR A 258 -14.42 -6.77 15.52
N ASP A 259 -15.38 -7.40 16.21
CA ASP A 259 -15.81 -7.07 17.58
C ASP A 259 -16.23 -5.60 17.81
N GLN A 260 -16.64 -4.88 16.75
CA GLN A 260 -17.07 -3.46 16.81
C GLN A 260 -18.52 -3.29 16.34
N ILE A 261 -19.50 -3.57 17.21
CA ILE A 261 -20.93 -3.51 16.88
C ILE A 261 -21.40 -2.17 16.31
N PHE A 262 -20.92 -1.04 16.84
CA PHE A 262 -21.27 0.29 16.33
C PHE A 262 -20.83 0.49 14.88
N ILE A 263 -19.68 -0.08 14.52
CA ILE A 263 -19.13 0.02 13.16
C ILE A 263 -19.91 -0.92 12.23
N LYS A 264 -20.27 -2.12 12.69
CA LYS A 264 -21.15 -3.04 11.94
C LYS A 264 -22.50 -2.41 11.61
N LEU A 265 -23.13 -1.72 12.58
CA LEU A 265 -24.39 -0.99 12.34
C LEU A 265 -24.22 0.13 11.31
N ARG A 266 -23.10 0.87 11.34
CA ARG A 266 -22.83 1.90 10.33
C ARG A 266 -22.56 1.29 8.96
N LEU A 267 -21.85 0.17 8.89
CA LEU A 267 -21.62 -0.60 7.67
C LEU A 267 -22.95 -1.01 7.02
N ILE A 268 -23.89 -1.55 7.81
CA ILE A 268 -25.22 -1.94 7.33
C ILE A 268 -25.97 -0.73 6.76
N LYS A 269 -26.00 0.39 7.50
CA LYS A 269 -26.63 1.64 7.03
C LYS A 269 -26.02 2.19 5.74
N ALA A 270 -24.73 1.95 5.53
CA ALA A 270 -23.99 2.35 4.33
C ALA A 270 -24.08 1.33 3.18
N GLN A 271 -25.05 0.40 3.19
CA GLN A 271 -25.20 -0.67 2.19
C GLN A 271 -23.94 -1.55 2.05
N GLY A 272 -23.20 -1.72 3.15
CA GLY A 272 -21.94 -2.46 3.17
C GLY A 272 -22.10 -3.93 2.80
N ILE A 273 -23.18 -4.59 3.25
CA ILE A 273 -23.46 -6.00 2.91
C ILE A 273 -23.60 -6.19 1.40
N GLN A 274 -24.34 -5.31 0.73
CA GLN A 274 -24.49 -5.35 -0.73
C GLN A 274 -23.15 -5.14 -1.43
N THR A 275 -22.32 -4.22 -0.92
CA THR A 275 -20.96 -3.98 -1.43
C THR A 275 -20.10 -5.24 -1.30
N ILE A 276 -20.07 -5.87 -0.11
CA ILE A 276 -19.32 -7.12 0.14
C ILE A 276 -19.75 -8.23 -0.83
N CYS A 277 -21.06 -8.45 -0.94
CA CYS A 277 -21.62 -9.42 -1.87
C CYS A 277 -21.20 -9.17 -3.32
N THR A 278 -21.25 -7.90 -3.75
CA THR A 278 -20.86 -7.48 -5.11
C THR A 278 -19.36 -7.70 -5.36
N LEU A 279 -18.51 -7.43 -4.38
CA LEU A 279 -17.06 -7.64 -4.49
C LEU A 279 -16.71 -9.12 -4.65
N ILE A 280 -17.32 -10.00 -3.84
CA ILE A 280 -17.13 -11.45 -3.97
C ILE A 280 -17.64 -11.91 -5.34
N GLU A 281 -18.83 -11.45 -5.74
CA GLU A 281 -19.44 -11.86 -7.01
C GLU A 281 -18.64 -11.44 -8.24
N ASN A 282 -17.93 -10.31 -8.19
CA ASN A 282 -17.09 -9.85 -9.30
C ASN A 282 -15.70 -10.50 -9.32
N ASN A 283 -15.24 -11.06 -8.19
CA ASN A 283 -13.92 -11.64 -8.03
C ASN A 283 -14.02 -13.11 -7.57
N ARG A 284 -14.91 -13.89 -8.21
CA ARG A 284 -15.28 -15.25 -7.77
C ARG A 284 -14.10 -16.22 -7.72
N THR A 285 -13.14 -16.05 -8.62
CA THR A 285 -11.93 -16.89 -8.72
C THR A 285 -10.81 -16.46 -7.78
N SER A 286 -11.00 -15.38 -7.02
CA SER A 286 -10.01 -14.91 -6.04
C SER A 286 -10.25 -15.57 -4.69
N LEU A 287 -9.33 -16.47 -4.31
CA LEU A 287 -9.38 -17.14 -3.00
C LEU A 287 -9.41 -16.13 -1.85
N GLU A 288 -8.58 -15.09 -1.93
CA GLU A 288 -8.45 -14.11 -0.85
C GLU A 288 -9.68 -13.20 -0.74
N CYS A 289 -10.29 -12.78 -1.86
CA CYS A 289 -11.57 -12.06 -1.81
C CYS A 289 -12.67 -12.92 -1.19
N ASN A 290 -12.75 -14.21 -1.56
CA ASN A 290 -13.73 -15.12 -0.99
C ASN A 290 -13.47 -15.38 0.50
N ARG A 291 -12.23 -15.64 0.91
CA ARG A 291 -11.86 -15.83 2.32
C ARG A 291 -12.27 -14.63 3.19
N HIS A 292 -11.82 -13.43 2.82
CA HIS A 292 -12.15 -12.21 3.60
C HIS A 292 -13.64 -11.88 3.54
N GLY A 293 -14.26 -11.99 2.36
CA GLY A 293 -15.67 -11.71 2.17
C GLY A 293 -16.59 -12.65 2.96
N ILE A 294 -16.31 -13.96 2.90
CA ILE A 294 -17.05 -15.00 3.65
C ILE A 294 -16.84 -14.82 5.16
N ALA A 295 -15.61 -14.58 5.62
CA ALA A 295 -15.33 -14.33 7.03
C ALA A 295 -16.08 -13.09 7.57
N LEU A 296 -16.13 -12.01 6.78
CA LEU A 296 -16.86 -10.80 7.13
C LEU A 296 -18.38 -11.02 7.16
N LEU A 297 -18.95 -11.68 6.15
CA LEU A 297 -20.38 -12.01 6.15
C LEU A 297 -20.74 -12.93 7.33
N PHE A 298 -19.89 -13.92 7.61
CA PHE A 298 -20.06 -14.83 8.74
C PHE A 298 -20.07 -14.04 10.06
N ASP A 299 -19.09 -13.18 10.30
CA ASP A 299 -19.00 -12.34 11.49
C ASP A 299 -20.19 -11.36 11.64
N LEU A 300 -20.72 -10.86 10.53
CA LEU A 300 -21.93 -10.02 10.53
C LEU A 300 -23.20 -10.82 10.85
N LEU A 301 -23.29 -12.12 10.55
CA LEU A 301 -24.53 -12.89 10.74
C LEU A 301 -24.65 -13.57 12.10
N ARG A 302 -23.65 -13.42 12.98
CA ARG A 302 -23.64 -14.01 14.33
C ARG A 302 -24.65 -13.33 15.27
N GLU A 303 -25.41 -14.14 16.00
CA GLU A 303 -26.51 -13.70 16.86
C GLU A 303 -26.07 -13.09 18.21
N ASN A 304 -24.86 -13.42 18.69
CA ASN A 304 -24.43 -13.11 20.07
C ASN A 304 -23.70 -11.76 20.22
N GLN A 305 -24.08 -10.75 19.46
CA GLN A 305 -23.48 -9.43 19.54
C GLN A 305 -24.40 -8.49 20.31
N SER A 306 -24.43 -8.62 21.63
CA SER A 306 -25.11 -7.66 22.51
C SER A 306 -24.07 -6.86 23.28
N THR A 307 -24.09 -5.54 23.12
CA THR A 307 -23.37 -4.60 23.99
C THR A 307 -24.41 -3.79 24.74
N GLU A 308 -24.15 -3.46 26.01
CA GLU A 308 -25.09 -2.70 26.84
C GLU A 308 -25.57 -1.43 26.10
N GLY A 309 -26.89 -1.30 25.95
CA GLY A 309 -27.53 -0.13 25.34
C GLY A 309 -27.58 -0.11 23.80
N ILE A 310 -27.12 -1.16 23.11
CA ILE A 310 -27.22 -1.27 21.64
C ILE A 310 -27.99 -2.54 21.28
N GLU A 311 -29.12 -2.36 20.62
CA GLU A 311 -29.90 -3.47 20.07
C GLU A 311 -29.32 -3.87 18.70
N TRP A 312 -28.83 -5.11 18.62
CA TRP A 312 -28.45 -5.75 17.37
C TRP A 312 -29.60 -6.65 16.91
N ASP A 313 -30.17 -6.36 15.74
CA ASP A 313 -31.21 -7.21 15.14
C ASP A 313 -30.59 -8.14 14.08
N PRO A 314 -30.20 -9.38 14.45
CA PRO A 314 -29.64 -10.33 13.50
C PRO A 314 -30.62 -10.70 12.38
N TRP A 315 -31.94 -10.56 12.58
CA TRP A 315 -32.94 -10.86 11.56
C TRP A 315 -32.95 -9.81 10.45
N GLU A 316 -32.83 -8.53 10.80
CA GLU A 316 -32.69 -7.45 9.81
C GLU A 316 -31.42 -7.66 8.97
N VAL A 317 -30.29 -7.97 9.62
CA VAL A 317 -29.01 -8.23 8.93
C VAL A 317 -29.14 -9.41 7.97
N ARG A 318 -29.76 -10.52 8.42
CA ARG A 318 -30.04 -11.70 7.57
C ARG A 318 -30.91 -11.34 6.38
N LYS A 319 -31.99 -10.58 6.59
CA LYS A 319 -32.89 -10.16 5.51
C LYS A 319 -32.15 -9.34 4.46
N ILE A 320 -31.31 -8.40 4.88
CA ILE A 320 -30.48 -7.58 3.97
C ILE A 320 -29.49 -8.47 3.21
N ALA A 321 -28.80 -9.39 3.89
CA ALA A 321 -27.85 -10.31 3.26
C ALA A 321 -28.54 -11.22 2.23
N LEU A 322 -29.69 -11.80 2.57
CA LEU A 322 -30.48 -12.61 1.65
C LEU A 322 -30.92 -11.81 0.42
N SER A 323 -31.38 -10.57 0.61
CA SER A 323 -31.75 -9.68 -0.49
C SER A 323 -30.55 -9.28 -1.38
N SER A 324 -29.34 -9.34 -0.81
CA SER A 324 -28.08 -9.08 -1.52
C SER A 324 -27.51 -10.33 -2.22
N GLY A 325 -28.22 -11.45 -2.20
CA GLY A 325 -27.80 -12.68 -2.88
C GLY A 325 -26.90 -13.61 -2.06
N LEU A 326 -26.91 -13.51 -0.72
CA LEU A 326 -26.04 -14.30 0.18
C LEU A 326 -25.93 -15.78 -0.20
N HIS A 327 -27.06 -16.49 -0.36
CA HIS A 327 -27.03 -17.94 -0.65
C HIS A 327 -26.28 -18.27 -1.94
N LYS A 328 -26.54 -17.51 -3.02
CA LYS A 328 -25.85 -17.70 -4.30
C LYS A 328 -24.34 -17.50 -4.16
N ILE A 329 -23.95 -16.46 -3.43
CA ILE A 329 -22.54 -16.09 -3.25
C ILE A 329 -21.81 -17.15 -2.42
N VAL A 330 -22.40 -17.57 -1.30
CA VAL A 330 -21.80 -18.58 -0.42
C VAL A 330 -21.66 -19.92 -1.15
N LEU A 331 -22.70 -20.37 -1.85
CA LEU A 331 -22.63 -21.61 -2.64
C LEU A 331 -21.57 -21.52 -3.73
N SER A 332 -21.52 -20.41 -4.47
CA SER A 332 -20.50 -20.20 -5.51
C SER A 332 -19.09 -20.23 -4.95
N ALA A 333 -18.86 -19.66 -3.76
CA ALA A 333 -17.55 -19.66 -3.10
C ALA A 333 -17.15 -21.07 -2.62
N MET A 334 -18.11 -21.81 -2.06
CA MET A 334 -17.90 -23.20 -1.61
C MET A 334 -17.64 -24.16 -2.77
N ASP A 335 -18.31 -23.96 -3.91
CA ASP A 335 -18.10 -24.78 -5.10
C ASP A 335 -16.70 -24.55 -5.70
N GLU A 336 -16.30 -23.27 -5.82
CA GLU A 336 -15.00 -22.85 -6.37
C GLU A 336 -13.83 -23.28 -5.45
N PHE A 337 -13.96 -23.11 -4.14
CA PHE A 337 -12.90 -23.36 -3.15
C PHE A 337 -13.27 -24.47 -2.16
N ASN A 338 -13.69 -25.61 -2.69
CA ASN A 338 -14.15 -26.77 -1.90
C ASN A 338 -13.07 -27.41 -1.00
N ASP A 339 -11.79 -27.13 -1.29
CA ASP A 339 -10.60 -27.54 -0.53
C ASP A 339 -10.29 -26.57 0.64
N SER A 340 -10.82 -25.36 0.61
CA SER A 340 -10.60 -24.35 1.66
C SER A 340 -11.53 -24.57 2.85
N VAL A 341 -11.02 -25.25 3.89
CA VAL A 341 -11.74 -25.55 5.14
C VAL A 341 -12.49 -24.34 5.70
N ASP A 342 -11.84 -23.16 5.75
CA ASP A 342 -12.43 -21.94 6.30
C ASP A 342 -13.69 -21.50 5.55
N ILE A 343 -13.65 -21.51 4.21
CA ILE A 343 -14.79 -21.13 3.36
C ILE A 343 -15.91 -22.15 3.53
N MET A 344 -15.56 -23.45 3.55
CA MET A 344 -16.53 -24.53 3.69
C MET A 344 -17.25 -24.48 5.03
N MET A 345 -16.52 -24.35 6.14
CA MET A 345 -17.11 -24.33 7.48
C MET A 345 -18.00 -23.09 7.68
N MET A 346 -17.48 -21.88 7.39
CA MET A 346 -18.25 -20.65 7.54
C MET A 346 -19.44 -20.62 6.58
N GLY A 347 -19.28 -21.12 5.36
CA GLY A 347 -20.34 -21.19 4.37
C GLY A 347 -21.49 -22.11 4.80
N GLN A 348 -21.18 -23.31 5.31
CA GLN A 348 -22.17 -24.24 5.86
C GLN A 348 -22.97 -23.62 7.01
N GLU A 349 -22.27 -23.03 7.98
CA GLU A 349 -22.93 -22.39 9.12
C GLU A 349 -23.84 -21.23 8.68
N MET A 350 -23.41 -20.39 7.73
CA MET A 350 -24.25 -19.32 7.20
C MET A 350 -25.49 -19.86 6.47
N LEU A 351 -25.35 -20.89 5.63
CA LEU A 351 -26.48 -21.48 4.90
C LEU A 351 -27.50 -22.09 5.87
N ILE A 352 -27.04 -22.83 6.88
CA ILE A 352 -27.90 -23.39 7.93
C ILE A 352 -28.57 -22.27 8.73
N GLY A 353 -27.79 -21.30 9.23
CA GLY A 353 -28.27 -20.19 10.05
C GLY A 353 -29.25 -19.25 9.35
N THR A 354 -29.26 -19.25 8.01
CA THR A 354 -30.19 -18.47 7.19
C THR A 354 -31.32 -19.31 6.57
N GLY A 355 -31.44 -20.58 6.97
CA GLY A 355 -32.56 -21.44 6.58
C GLY A 355 -32.55 -21.89 5.11
N PHE A 356 -31.37 -22.00 4.49
CA PHE A 356 -31.25 -22.54 3.14
C PHE A 356 -31.73 -24.00 3.09
N ARG A 357 -32.58 -24.33 2.11
CA ARG A 357 -33.22 -25.67 1.98
C ARG A 357 -32.65 -26.53 0.84
N GLY A 358 -31.70 -26.01 0.08
CA GLY A 358 -31.05 -26.76 -1.00
C GLY A 358 -29.94 -27.68 -0.50
N ASN A 359 -29.23 -28.31 -1.43
CA ASN A 359 -28.07 -29.13 -1.12
C ASN A 359 -26.92 -28.23 -0.68
N ILE A 360 -26.37 -28.48 0.52
CA ILE A 360 -25.23 -27.76 1.05
C ILE A 360 -23.96 -28.56 0.71
N PRO A 361 -22.95 -27.97 0.03
CA PRO A 361 -21.71 -28.67 -0.27
C PRO A 361 -20.99 -29.13 1.02
N ILE A 362 -20.40 -30.32 0.97
CA ILE A 362 -19.66 -30.92 2.09
C ILE A 362 -18.17 -30.86 1.74
N HIS A 363 -17.33 -30.47 2.70
CA HIS A 363 -15.88 -30.45 2.51
C HIS A 363 -15.37 -31.84 2.12
N GLN A 364 -14.61 -31.90 1.03
CA GLN A 364 -13.97 -33.12 0.56
C GLN A 364 -12.47 -33.01 0.87
N PRO A 365 -11.98 -33.69 1.92
CA PRO A 365 -10.54 -33.71 2.18
C PRO A 365 -9.85 -34.42 1.00
N ILE A 366 -8.90 -33.74 0.36
CA ILE A 366 -8.04 -34.26 -0.71
C ILE A 366 -6.98 -35.19 -0.13
#